data_AF-J3JDF6-F1
#
_entry.id   AF-J3JDF6-F1
#
_cell.length_a   1.000
_cell.length_b   1.000
_cell.length_c   1.000
_cell.angle_alpha   90.00
_cell.angle_beta   90.00
_cell.angle_gamma   90.00
#
_symmetry.space_group_name_H-M   'P 1'
#
loop_
_entity.id
_entity.type
_entity.pdbx_description
1 polymer ?
#
loop_
_entity_poly.entity_id
_entity_poly.type
_entity_poly.pdbx_seq_one_letter_code
_entity_poly.pdbx_strand_id
1 'polypeptide(L)'
;MLVQQSLVETTVPLVSGGWLSGIAKQIEHAFAPAREAIVPILSSPTVVGIWAVLVLVSVGVLWWDLRKNNQAIASMMRGVWSLVVLYSGPFGLLIYWYTGRTQISHDSLWRRGFRSTAHCYSGCGAGEVVGITLAQGILALGTAYVAGVTFTFAYLFGFALTVGPLMQDGVGFKEAMADALYSETPSITIMEIFAIGTDLLLASQAHMGDILFWSALAFSLSVGFVVAWPVNVALVYFGVKEGMSNPAKMGSQSTAGG
;
A
#
# COMPACT_ATOMS: atom_id res chain seq x y z
N MET A 1 25.34 10.61 41.96
CA MET A 1 23.97 10.07 42.12
C MET A 1 23.05 11.26 42.39
N LEU A 2 22.60 11.96 41.32
CA LEU A 2 21.58 13.05 41.30
C LEU A 2 21.58 13.79 39.93
N VAL A 3 21.71 13.10 38.80
CA VAL A 3 21.54 13.70 37.44
C VAL A 3 20.90 12.68 36.50
N GLN A 4 19.80 12.03 36.93
CA GLN A 4 19.12 11.04 36.08
C GLN A 4 17.60 11.00 36.33
N GLN A 5 16.99 12.18 36.50
CA GLN A 5 15.55 12.29 36.76
C GLN A 5 14.80 13.33 35.91
N SER A 6 15.39 13.93 34.87
CA SER A 6 14.72 15.02 34.12
C SER A 6 14.46 14.76 32.62
N LEU A 7 14.40 13.51 32.15
CA LEU A 7 14.10 13.21 30.73
C LEU A 7 12.87 12.33 30.51
N VAL A 8 11.91 12.37 31.44
CA VAL A 8 10.62 11.66 31.31
C VAL A 8 9.51 12.67 31.53
N GLU A 9 9.28 13.59 30.58
CA GLU A 9 8.00 14.34 30.53
C GLU A 9 7.90 15.20 29.25
N THR A 10 7.70 14.54 28.11
CA THR A 10 6.97 15.14 26.97
C THR A 10 6.23 14.04 26.21
N THR A 11 5.35 13.30 26.90
CA THR A 11 4.32 12.47 26.24
C THR A 11 3.02 13.27 26.20
N VAL A 12 2.58 13.64 25.00
CA VAL A 12 1.28 14.28 24.74
C VAL A 12 0.15 13.34 25.21
N PRO A 13 -0.83 13.83 26.00
CA PRO A 13 -1.90 13.00 26.53
C PRO A 13 -3.05 12.91 25.53
N LEU A 14 -3.14 11.83 24.76
CA LEU A 14 -4.37 11.49 24.03
C LEU A 14 -4.94 10.11 24.36
N VAL A 15 -4.32 9.35 25.27
CA VAL A 15 -4.93 8.17 25.89
C VAL A 15 -4.44 8.05 27.34
N SER A 16 -4.89 8.94 28.22
CA SER A 16 -4.65 8.80 29.66
C SER A 16 -5.50 7.66 30.21
N GLY A 17 -4.89 6.50 30.46
CA GLY A 17 -5.37 5.49 31.41
C GLY A 17 -6.61 4.67 31.03
N GLY A 18 -6.83 4.40 29.73
CA GLY A 18 -7.97 3.59 29.25
C GLY A 18 -7.58 2.19 28.77
N TRP A 19 -8.57 1.30 28.61
CA TRP A 19 -8.42 -0.06 28.07
C TRP A 19 -7.63 -0.13 26.75
N LEU A 20 -7.75 0.91 25.89
CA LEU A 20 -6.99 1.06 24.64
C LEU A 20 -5.47 1.10 24.86
N SER A 21 -5.00 1.76 25.93
CA SER A 21 -3.57 1.78 26.27
C SER A 21 -3.07 0.41 26.74
N GLY A 22 -3.95 -0.37 27.38
CA GLY A 22 -3.66 -1.77 27.75
C GLY A 22 -3.53 -2.66 26.52
N ILE A 23 -4.42 -2.50 25.54
CA ILE A 23 -4.36 -3.22 24.26
C ILE A 23 -3.09 -2.85 23.49
N ALA A 24 -2.78 -1.55 23.37
CA ALA A 24 -1.56 -1.11 22.68
C ALA A 24 -0.30 -1.76 23.27
N LYS A 25 -0.17 -1.76 24.60
CA LYS A 25 0.94 -2.44 25.30
C LYS A 25 0.97 -3.94 25.07
N GLN A 26 -0.19 -4.59 25.03
CA GLN A 26 -0.27 -6.03 24.73
C GLN A 26 0.17 -6.34 23.30
N ILE A 27 -0.22 -5.52 22.33
CA ILE A 27 0.21 -5.65 20.93
C ILE A 27 1.72 -5.45 20.85
N GLU A 28 2.26 -4.36 21.43
CA GLU A 28 3.69 -4.11 21.47
C GLU A 28 4.47 -5.29 22.06
N HIS A 29 3.99 -5.84 23.17
CA HIS A 29 4.63 -6.99 23.81
C HIS A 29 4.54 -8.26 22.95
N ALA A 30 3.39 -8.53 22.32
CA ALA A 30 3.19 -9.69 21.46
C ALA A 30 4.07 -9.63 20.20
N PHE A 31 4.29 -8.45 19.63
CA PHE A 31 5.10 -8.25 18.43
C PHE A 31 6.57 -7.91 18.74
N ALA A 32 6.98 -7.80 20.01
CA ALA A 32 8.36 -7.50 20.39
C ALA A 32 9.39 -8.44 19.74
N PRO A 33 9.21 -9.78 19.72
CA PRO A 33 10.17 -10.68 19.08
C PRO A 33 10.30 -10.45 17.56
N ALA A 34 9.17 -10.17 16.89
CA ALA A 34 9.17 -9.87 15.46
C ALA A 34 9.87 -8.53 15.18
N ARG A 35 9.62 -7.52 16.02
CA ARG A 35 10.24 -6.20 15.93
C ARG A 35 11.76 -6.28 16.12
N GLU A 36 12.23 -7.03 17.12
CA GLU A 36 13.65 -7.26 17.39
C GLU A 36 14.36 -7.96 16.21
N ALA A 37 13.65 -8.81 15.47
CA ALA A 37 14.18 -9.44 14.26
C ALA A 37 14.14 -8.52 13.02
N ILE A 38 13.06 -7.76 12.84
CA ILE A 38 12.81 -6.99 11.60
C ILE A 38 13.52 -5.63 11.61
N VAL A 39 13.50 -4.88 12.73
CA VAL A 39 14.04 -3.52 12.80
C VAL A 39 15.53 -3.45 12.43
N PRO A 40 16.41 -4.37 12.88
CA PRO A 40 17.82 -4.35 12.47
C PRO A 40 18.01 -4.56 10.96
N ILE A 41 17.15 -5.37 10.33
CA ILE A 41 17.19 -5.64 8.89
C ILE A 41 16.78 -4.37 8.12
N LEU A 42 15.66 -3.74 8.52
CA LEU A 42 15.16 -2.51 7.89
C LEU A 42 16.07 -1.31 8.13
N SER A 43 16.77 -1.26 9.27
CA SER A 43 17.71 -0.17 9.58
C SER A 43 19.07 -0.32 8.89
N SER A 44 19.38 -1.48 8.30
CA SER A 44 20.70 -1.75 7.71
C SER A 44 20.87 -1.04 6.36
N PRO A 45 21.85 -0.12 6.21
CA PRO A 45 22.09 0.58 4.95
C PRO A 45 22.40 -0.37 3.80
N THR A 46 23.10 -1.47 4.08
CA THR A 46 23.46 -2.48 3.07
C THR A 46 22.22 -3.22 2.59
N VAL A 47 21.34 -3.65 3.50
CA VAL A 47 20.11 -4.36 3.13
C VAL A 47 19.20 -3.44 2.33
N VAL A 48 18.99 -2.21 2.79
CA VAL A 48 18.17 -1.23 2.10
C VAL A 48 18.78 -0.83 0.75
N GLY A 49 20.10 -0.70 0.67
CA GLY A 49 20.80 -0.44 -0.59
C GLY A 49 20.61 -1.56 -1.61
N ILE A 50 20.76 -2.82 -1.20
CA ILE A 50 20.50 -4.00 -2.05
C ILE A 50 19.03 -4.00 -2.49
N TRP A 51 18.10 -3.77 -1.55
CA TRP A 51 16.67 -3.71 -1.84
C TRP A 51 16.33 -2.61 -2.85
N ALA A 52 16.89 -1.41 -2.71
CA ALA A 52 16.71 -0.31 -3.65
C ALA A 52 17.20 -0.66 -5.06
N VAL A 53 18.35 -1.34 -5.18
CA VAL A 53 18.83 -1.84 -6.48
C VAL A 53 17.85 -2.85 -7.07
N LEU A 54 17.34 -3.79 -6.27
CA LEU A 54 16.34 -4.76 -6.72
C LEU A 54 15.04 -4.08 -7.18
N VAL A 55 14.59 -3.04 -6.48
CA VAL A 55 13.44 -2.22 -6.90
C VAL A 55 13.70 -1.56 -8.25
N LEU A 56 14.86 -0.89 -8.42
CA LEU A 56 15.20 -0.22 -9.69
C LEU A 56 15.26 -1.20 -10.87
N VAL A 57 15.88 -2.36 -10.68
CA VAL A 57 15.92 -3.43 -11.68
C VAL A 57 14.50 -3.92 -11.98
N SER A 58 13.67 -4.12 -10.96
CA SER A 58 12.29 -4.60 -11.14
C SER A 58 11.42 -3.60 -11.90
N VAL A 59 11.55 -2.31 -11.62
CA VAL A 59 10.87 -1.23 -12.37
C VAL A 59 11.35 -1.20 -13.81
N GLY A 60 12.66 -1.37 -14.06
CA GLY A 60 13.22 -1.46 -15.40
C GLY A 60 12.66 -2.63 -16.19
N VAL A 61 12.57 -3.82 -15.58
CA VAL A 61 11.99 -5.02 -16.18
C VAL A 61 10.50 -4.84 -16.47
N LEU A 62 9.74 -4.27 -15.52
CA LEU A 62 8.33 -3.95 -15.71
C LEU A 62 8.14 -3.07 -16.95
N TRP A 63 8.88 -1.96 -17.03
CA TRP A 63 8.72 -1.00 -18.13
C TRP A 63 9.17 -1.57 -19.48
N TRP A 64 10.21 -2.40 -19.50
CA TRP A 64 10.59 -3.15 -20.68
C TRP A 64 9.46 -4.07 -21.15
N ASP A 65 8.84 -4.84 -20.25
CA ASP A 65 7.75 -5.76 -20.58
C ASP A 65 6.47 -5.04 -21.01
N LEU A 66 6.09 -3.96 -20.31
CA LEU A 66 4.95 -3.10 -20.68
C LEU A 66 5.11 -2.48 -22.07
N ARG A 67 6.32 -2.09 -22.45
CA ARG A 67 6.59 -1.51 -23.78
C ARG A 67 6.74 -2.56 -24.87
N LYS A 68 7.27 -3.75 -24.57
CA LYS A 68 7.55 -4.75 -25.61
C LYS A 68 6.41 -5.75 -25.81
N ASN A 69 5.84 -6.25 -24.72
CA ASN A 69 4.92 -7.37 -24.73
C ASN A 69 3.48 -6.99 -24.33
N ASN A 70 3.30 -5.84 -23.65
CA ASN A 70 2.05 -5.50 -22.97
C ASN A 70 1.53 -4.09 -23.31
N GLN A 71 1.72 -3.65 -24.57
CA GLN A 71 1.29 -2.34 -25.07
C GLN A 71 -0.24 -2.14 -25.10
N ALA A 72 -1.03 -3.21 -25.01
CA ALA A 72 -2.48 -3.12 -24.97
C ALA A 72 -3.03 -2.74 -23.58
N ILE A 73 -2.21 -2.84 -22.52
CA ILE A 73 -2.63 -2.47 -21.15
C ILE A 73 -2.86 -0.95 -21.08
N ALA A 74 -4.02 -0.55 -20.53
CA ALA A 74 -4.40 0.84 -20.32
C ALA A 74 -3.34 1.63 -19.54
N SER A 75 -3.13 2.91 -19.89
CA SER A 75 -2.10 3.76 -19.29
C SER A 75 -2.19 3.85 -17.77
N MET A 76 -3.40 3.95 -17.24
CA MET A 76 -3.65 3.99 -15.80
C MET A 76 -3.14 2.72 -15.10
N MET A 77 -3.40 1.54 -15.69
CA MET A 77 -2.89 0.28 -15.15
C MET A 77 -1.36 0.15 -15.22
N ARG A 78 -0.71 0.79 -16.20
CA ARG A 78 0.76 0.88 -16.22
C ARG A 78 1.29 1.69 -15.03
N GLY A 79 0.58 2.78 -14.68
CA GLY A 79 0.87 3.57 -13.49
C GLY A 79 0.71 2.76 -12.21
N VAL A 80 -0.42 2.07 -12.06
CA VAL A 80 -0.70 1.16 -10.92
C VAL A 80 0.40 0.11 -10.76
N TRP A 81 0.74 -0.62 -11.82
CA TRP A 81 1.83 -1.61 -11.72
C TRP A 81 3.18 -0.97 -11.42
N SER A 82 3.45 0.23 -11.93
CA SER A 82 4.69 0.95 -11.61
C SER A 82 4.78 1.27 -10.12
N LEU A 83 3.69 1.73 -9.50
CA LEU A 83 3.63 2.01 -8.07
C LEU A 83 3.75 0.73 -7.24
N VAL A 84 3.02 -0.34 -7.62
CA VAL A 84 3.14 -1.65 -6.97
C VAL A 84 4.58 -2.16 -6.95
N VAL A 85 5.28 -2.09 -8.08
CA VAL A 85 6.68 -2.53 -8.20
C VAL A 85 7.62 -1.56 -7.49
N LEU A 86 7.33 -0.26 -7.47
CA LEU A 86 8.13 0.71 -6.75
C LEU A 86 8.08 0.49 -5.24
N TYR A 87 6.90 0.18 -4.69
CA TYR A 87 6.69 0.00 -3.26
C TYR A 87 7.18 -1.37 -2.77
N SER A 88 6.92 -2.44 -3.52
CA SER A 88 7.21 -3.83 -3.10
C SER A 88 8.34 -4.51 -3.88
N GLY A 89 9.00 -3.80 -4.80
CA GLY A 89 10.15 -4.29 -5.55
C GLY A 89 9.85 -5.59 -6.34
N PRO A 90 10.73 -6.61 -6.22
CA PRO A 90 10.53 -7.89 -6.89
C PRO A 90 9.19 -8.57 -6.57
N PHE A 91 8.64 -8.42 -5.37
CA PHE A 91 7.33 -9.01 -5.04
C PHE A 91 6.21 -8.37 -5.85
N GLY A 92 6.23 -7.04 -6.00
CA GLY A 92 5.30 -6.34 -6.88
C GLY A 92 5.43 -6.80 -8.33
N LEU A 93 6.66 -7.05 -8.79
CA LEU A 93 6.91 -7.52 -10.16
C LEU A 93 6.39 -8.95 -10.35
N LEU A 94 6.55 -9.83 -9.36
CA LEU A 94 6.01 -11.19 -9.39
C LEU A 94 4.47 -11.17 -9.46
N ILE A 95 3.82 -10.29 -8.71
CA ILE A 95 2.37 -10.11 -8.77
C ILE A 95 1.95 -9.64 -10.17
N TYR A 96 2.62 -8.62 -10.72
CA TYR A 96 2.41 -8.19 -12.11
C TYR A 96 2.55 -9.35 -13.09
N TRP A 97 3.62 -10.15 -12.96
CA TRP A 97 3.89 -11.27 -13.85
C TRP A 97 2.81 -12.34 -13.80
N TYR A 98 2.26 -12.57 -12.60
CA TYR A 98 1.25 -13.57 -12.31
C TYR A 98 -0.15 -13.17 -12.78
N THR A 99 -0.52 -11.89 -12.69
CA THR A 99 -1.91 -11.45 -12.91
C THR A 99 -2.09 -10.27 -13.87
N GLY A 100 -1.07 -9.43 -14.06
CA GLY A 100 -1.18 -8.16 -14.79
C GLY A 100 -0.90 -8.22 -16.28
N ARG A 101 -0.42 -9.35 -16.81
CA ARG A 101 0.05 -9.49 -18.19
C ARG A 101 -1.02 -10.02 -19.14
N THR A 102 -0.94 -9.64 -20.41
CA THR A 102 -1.83 -10.17 -21.46
C THR A 102 -1.56 -11.65 -21.77
N GLN A 103 -0.37 -12.15 -21.42
CA GLN A 103 0.07 -13.53 -21.66
C GLN A 103 -0.45 -14.53 -20.61
N ILE A 104 -1.32 -14.13 -19.68
CA ILE A 104 -1.88 -15.07 -18.70
C ILE A 104 -2.75 -16.12 -19.41
N SER A 105 -2.58 -17.40 -19.05
CA SER A 105 -3.28 -18.51 -19.71
C SER A 105 -4.77 -18.59 -19.38
N HIS A 106 -5.15 -18.16 -18.18
CA HIS A 106 -6.53 -18.12 -17.70
C HIS A 106 -6.68 -17.02 -16.65
N ASP A 107 -7.90 -16.55 -16.45
CA ASP A 107 -8.22 -15.66 -15.35
C ASP A 107 -8.86 -16.42 -14.19
N SER A 108 -8.69 -15.92 -12.97
CA SER A 108 -9.25 -16.54 -11.77
C SER A 108 -9.67 -15.49 -10.76
N LEU A 109 -10.54 -15.88 -9.82
CA LEU A 109 -10.97 -15.00 -8.74
C LEU A 109 -9.78 -14.42 -7.95
N TRP A 110 -8.78 -15.24 -7.65
CA TRP A 110 -7.57 -14.82 -6.96
C TRP A 110 -6.74 -13.80 -7.76
N ARG A 111 -6.62 -14.01 -9.08
CA ARG A 111 -5.93 -13.07 -9.99
C ARG A 111 -6.67 -11.74 -10.07
N ARG A 112 -8.01 -11.77 -10.18
CA ARG A 112 -8.88 -10.57 -10.09
C ARG A 112 -8.67 -9.84 -8.76
N GLY A 113 -8.63 -10.57 -7.65
CA GLY A 113 -8.34 -10.04 -6.32
C GLY A 113 -6.99 -9.32 -6.27
N PHE A 114 -5.92 -9.90 -6.80
CA PHE A 114 -4.60 -9.24 -6.85
C PHE A 114 -4.62 -7.92 -7.64
N ARG A 115 -5.28 -7.89 -8.80
CA ARG A 115 -5.39 -6.67 -9.61
C ARG A 115 -6.23 -5.61 -8.90
N SER A 116 -7.31 -6.04 -8.26
CA SER A 116 -8.18 -5.21 -7.44
C SER A 116 -7.41 -4.57 -6.28
N THR A 117 -6.62 -5.36 -5.55
CA THR A 117 -5.75 -4.85 -4.48
C THR A 117 -4.65 -3.94 -5.01
N ALA A 118 -4.07 -4.24 -6.16
CA ALA A 118 -3.04 -3.39 -6.79
C ALA A 118 -3.53 -1.95 -7.02
N HIS A 119 -4.81 -1.75 -7.40
CA HIS A 119 -5.38 -0.41 -7.54
C HIS A 119 -5.41 0.37 -6.23
N CYS A 120 -6.11 -0.16 -5.23
CA CYS A 120 -6.27 0.57 -3.98
C CYS A 120 -4.92 0.74 -3.29
N TYR A 121 -4.06 -0.29 -3.31
CA TYR A 121 -2.69 -0.24 -2.81
C TYR A 121 -1.84 0.87 -3.43
N SER A 122 -1.92 1.05 -4.75
CA SER A 122 -1.14 2.08 -5.45
C SER A 122 -1.49 3.48 -4.95
N GLY A 123 -2.79 3.73 -4.74
CA GLY A 123 -3.30 5.00 -4.25
C GLY A 123 -3.02 5.18 -2.77
N CYS A 124 -3.27 4.16 -1.96
CA CYS A 124 -2.98 4.16 -0.53
C CYS A 124 -1.51 4.50 -0.27
N GLY A 125 -0.57 3.78 -0.90
CA GLY A 125 0.86 4.06 -0.76
C GLY A 125 1.28 5.46 -1.23
N ALA A 126 0.67 5.98 -2.31
CA ALA A 126 0.95 7.35 -2.75
C ALA A 126 0.43 8.37 -1.73
N GLY A 127 -0.77 8.15 -1.20
CA GLY A 127 -1.38 8.97 -0.17
C GLY A 127 -0.60 8.92 1.15
N GLU A 128 -0.10 7.76 1.56
CA GLU A 128 0.73 7.63 2.75
C GLU A 128 2.02 8.45 2.61
N VAL A 129 2.73 8.31 1.48
CA VAL A 129 3.96 9.08 1.22
C VAL A 129 3.70 10.59 1.25
N VAL A 130 2.62 11.05 0.62
CA VAL A 130 2.24 12.47 0.62
C VAL A 130 1.85 12.93 2.04
N GLY A 131 1.00 12.16 2.72
CA GLY A 131 0.47 12.48 4.03
C GLY A 131 1.56 12.55 5.09
N ILE A 132 2.46 11.57 5.13
CA ILE A 132 3.54 11.53 6.12
C ILE A 132 4.60 12.61 5.85
N THR A 133 4.90 12.89 4.58
CA THR A 133 5.80 13.99 4.19
C THR A 133 5.24 15.34 4.60
N LEU A 134 3.94 15.57 4.40
CA LEU A 134 3.27 16.79 4.82
C LEU A 134 3.20 16.90 6.35
N ALA A 135 2.69 15.88 7.02
CA ALA A 135 2.39 15.92 8.45
C ALA A 135 3.66 15.92 9.31
N GLN A 136 4.61 15.02 9.05
CA GLN A 136 5.84 14.93 9.83
C GLN A 136 6.93 15.87 9.29
N GLY A 137 7.09 15.94 7.97
CA GLY A 137 8.18 16.69 7.34
C GLY A 137 7.99 18.19 7.31
N ILE A 138 6.78 18.65 6.95
CA ILE A 138 6.48 20.07 6.74
C ILE A 138 5.84 20.69 7.98
N LEU A 139 4.84 20.02 8.54
CA LEU A 139 4.03 20.54 9.65
C LEU A 139 4.56 20.14 11.03
N ALA A 140 5.54 19.22 11.10
CA ALA A 140 6.15 18.72 12.34
C ALA A 140 5.12 18.30 13.41
N LEU A 141 4.05 17.62 12.97
CA LEU A 141 2.98 17.18 13.85
C LEU A 141 3.42 15.97 14.71
N GLY A 142 2.74 15.77 15.84
CA GLY A 142 2.94 14.58 16.67
C GLY A 142 2.38 13.30 16.03
N THR A 143 2.88 12.13 16.46
CA THR A 143 2.61 10.80 15.89
C THR A 143 1.12 10.51 15.64
N ALA A 144 0.23 10.86 16.57
CA ALA A 144 -1.21 10.64 16.41
C ALA A 144 -1.81 11.43 15.24
N TYR A 145 -1.40 12.70 15.07
CA TYR A 145 -1.84 13.53 13.95
C TYR A 145 -1.20 13.09 12.64
N VAL A 146 0.07 12.67 12.66
CA VAL A 146 0.76 12.09 11.50
C VAL A 146 0.00 10.86 11.01
N ALA A 147 -0.33 9.93 11.90
CA ALA A 147 -1.11 8.74 11.55
C ALA A 147 -2.49 9.10 10.96
N GLY A 148 -3.21 10.04 11.59
CA GLY A 148 -4.52 10.47 11.11
C GLY A 148 -4.50 11.15 9.73
N VAL A 149 -3.53 12.04 9.49
CA VAL A 149 -3.34 12.69 8.18
C VAL A 149 -2.92 11.67 7.14
N THR A 150 -1.98 10.79 7.46
CA THR A 150 -1.50 9.71 6.58
C THR A 150 -2.65 8.80 6.16
N PHE A 151 -3.44 8.31 7.12
CA PHE A 151 -4.65 7.53 6.87
C PHE A 151 -5.63 8.28 5.95
N THR A 152 -5.87 9.56 6.22
CA THR A 152 -6.80 10.37 5.42
C THR A 152 -6.33 10.48 3.97
N PHE A 153 -5.05 10.80 3.75
CA PHE A 153 -4.50 10.91 2.40
C PHE A 153 -4.46 9.57 1.68
N ALA A 154 -4.07 8.48 2.36
CA ALA A 154 -4.08 7.14 1.81
C ALA A 154 -5.49 6.72 1.37
N TYR A 155 -6.50 6.98 2.21
CA TYR A 155 -7.89 6.71 1.89
C TYR A 155 -8.36 7.51 0.65
N LEU A 156 -8.06 8.82 0.63
CA LEU A 156 -8.45 9.70 -0.48
C LEU A 156 -7.80 9.28 -1.80
N PHE A 157 -6.50 8.96 -1.80
CA PHE A 157 -5.78 8.57 -3.02
C PHE A 157 -6.14 7.14 -3.46
N GLY A 158 -6.27 6.21 -2.51
CA GLY A 158 -6.74 4.84 -2.77
C GLY A 158 -8.09 4.84 -3.46
N PHE A 159 -9.00 5.68 -2.98
CA PHE A 159 -10.31 5.88 -3.56
C PHE A 159 -10.28 6.64 -4.90
N ALA A 160 -9.45 7.67 -5.04
CA ALA A 160 -9.36 8.44 -6.29
C ALA A 160 -8.94 7.57 -7.49
N LEU A 161 -8.08 6.57 -7.26
CA LEU A 161 -7.66 5.63 -8.31
C LEU A 161 -8.75 4.63 -8.73
N THR A 162 -9.84 4.48 -7.97
CA THR A 162 -10.92 3.51 -8.27
C THR A 162 -12.12 4.18 -8.92
N VAL A 163 -12.36 5.47 -8.67
CA VAL A 163 -13.41 6.25 -9.36
C VAL A 163 -13.12 6.44 -10.84
N GLY A 164 -11.86 6.66 -11.21
CA GLY A 164 -11.45 6.92 -12.59
C GLY A 164 -11.93 5.86 -13.60
N PRO A 165 -11.67 4.56 -13.37
CA PRO A 165 -12.19 3.48 -14.21
C PRO A 165 -13.72 3.46 -14.35
N LEU A 166 -14.46 3.61 -13.25
CA LEU A 166 -15.93 3.59 -13.29
C LEU A 166 -16.50 4.71 -14.17
N MET A 167 -15.91 5.90 -14.10
CA MET A 167 -16.29 7.01 -14.97
C MET A 167 -15.96 6.75 -16.45
N GLN A 168 -14.86 6.04 -16.73
CA GLN A 168 -14.49 5.66 -18.10
C GLN A 168 -15.47 4.63 -18.68
N ASP A 169 -16.04 3.78 -17.84
CA ASP A 169 -17.09 2.82 -18.20
C ASP A 169 -18.49 3.47 -18.35
N GLY A 170 -18.57 4.80 -18.25
CA GLY A 170 -19.78 5.59 -18.47
C GLY A 170 -20.67 5.77 -17.23
N VAL A 171 -20.21 5.32 -16.05
CA VAL A 171 -20.93 5.54 -14.79
C VAL A 171 -20.87 7.02 -14.42
N GLY A 172 -22.00 7.60 -14.02
CA GLY A 172 -22.06 9.00 -13.59
C GLY A 172 -21.18 9.24 -12.37
N PHE A 173 -20.51 10.40 -12.28
CA PHE A 173 -19.56 10.71 -11.19
C PHE A 173 -20.09 10.41 -9.78
N LYS A 174 -21.35 10.75 -9.49
CA LYS A 174 -21.97 10.51 -8.17
C LYS A 174 -22.16 9.02 -7.87
N GLU A 175 -22.55 8.26 -8.88
CA GLU A 175 -22.75 6.82 -8.77
C GLU A 175 -21.39 6.11 -8.66
N ALA A 176 -20.42 6.48 -9.50
CA ALA A 176 -19.04 6.00 -9.41
C ALA A 176 -18.41 6.27 -8.04
N MET A 177 -18.68 7.45 -7.46
CA MET A 177 -18.23 7.81 -6.12
C MET A 177 -18.88 6.91 -5.04
N ALA A 178 -20.19 6.69 -5.10
CA ALA A 178 -20.90 5.85 -4.15
C ALA A 178 -20.48 4.38 -4.25
N ASP A 179 -20.34 3.87 -5.47
CA ASP A 179 -19.93 2.49 -5.76
C ASP A 179 -18.49 2.24 -5.33
N ALA A 180 -17.57 3.17 -5.65
CA ALA A 180 -16.20 3.11 -5.15
C ALA A 180 -16.18 3.13 -3.62
N LEU A 181 -17.06 3.89 -2.98
CA LEU A 181 -17.06 4.00 -1.52
C LEU A 181 -17.49 2.66 -0.93
N TYR A 182 -18.59 2.10 -1.42
CA TYR A 182 -19.10 0.83 -0.92
C TYR A 182 -18.14 -0.34 -1.18
N SER A 183 -17.57 -0.40 -2.39
CA SER A 183 -16.75 -1.52 -2.84
C SER A 183 -15.30 -1.48 -2.35
N GLU A 184 -14.75 -0.30 -2.03
CA GLU A 184 -13.35 -0.17 -1.62
C GLU A 184 -13.18 -0.04 -0.10
N THR A 185 -14.16 0.55 0.61
CA THR A 185 -14.06 0.86 2.05
C THR A 185 -13.55 -0.31 2.89
N PRO A 186 -14.10 -1.54 2.78
CA PRO A 186 -13.64 -2.65 3.61
C PRO A 186 -12.17 -3.00 3.34
N SER A 187 -11.75 -2.96 2.09
CA SER A 187 -10.39 -3.36 1.71
C SER A 187 -9.34 -2.29 2.05
N ILE A 188 -9.65 -1.01 1.80
CA ILE A 188 -8.77 0.12 2.17
C ILE A 188 -8.66 0.20 3.68
N THR A 189 -9.78 0.13 4.42
CA THR A 189 -9.74 0.23 5.88
C THR A 189 -8.85 -0.85 6.50
N ILE A 190 -8.97 -2.10 6.04
CA ILE A 190 -8.13 -3.20 6.52
C ILE A 190 -6.68 -3.01 6.08
N MET A 191 -6.42 -2.54 4.86
CA MET A 191 -5.07 -2.21 4.39
C MET A 191 -4.40 -1.20 5.32
N GLU A 192 -5.06 -0.06 5.55
CA GLU A 192 -4.50 1.06 6.30
C GLU A 192 -4.30 0.76 7.78
N ILE A 193 -5.21 0.00 8.40
CA ILE A 193 -5.05 -0.44 9.79
C ILE A 193 -3.75 -1.24 9.93
N PHE A 194 -3.47 -2.15 8.99
CA PHE A 194 -2.29 -3.01 9.06
C PHE A 194 -1.03 -2.30 8.55
N ALA A 195 -1.13 -1.43 7.54
CA ALA A 195 0.00 -0.65 7.03
C ALA A 195 0.46 0.37 8.09
N ILE A 196 -0.40 1.31 8.48
CA ILE A 196 -0.05 2.33 9.48
C ILE A 196 0.23 1.70 10.84
N GLY A 197 -0.53 0.66 11.22
CA GLY A 197 -0.27 -0.08 12.46
C GLY A 197 1.11 -0.74 12.49
N THR A 198 1.52 -1.40 11.40
CA THR A 198 2.85 -2.01 11.29
C THR A 198 3.95 -0.94 11.27
N ASP A 199 3.74 0.17 10.56
CA ASP A 199 4.69 1.27 10.52
C ASP A 199 4.92 1.87 11.91
N LEU A 200 3.85 2.15 12.65
CA LEU A 200 3.94 2.66 14.03
C LEU A 200 4.65 1.67 14.97
N LEU A 201 4.39 0.36 14.83
CA LEU A 201 5.05 -0.67 15.64
C LEU A 201 6.56 -0.73 15.37
N LEU A 202 6.98 -0.55 14.13
CA LEU A 202 8.39 -0.67 13.74
C LEU A 202 9.16 0.65 13.91
N ALA A 203 8.54 1.78 13.55
CA ALA A 203 9.22 3.04 13.24
C ALA A 203 8.54 4.29 13.83
N SER A 204 7.68 4.18 14.84
CA SER A 204 7.00 5.34 15.48
C SER A 204 7.92 6.45 16.01
N GLN A 205 9.20 6.15 16.25
CA GLN A 205 10.21 7.11 16.72
C GLN A 205 11.21 7.51 15.61
N ALA A 206 11.08 6.96 14.41
CA ALA A 206 11.95 7.27 13.29
C ALA A 206 11.52 8.57 12.60
N HIS A 207 12.48 9.38 12.21
CA HIS A 207 12.28 10.63 11.48
C HIS A 207 12.62 10.44 10.00
N MET A 208 12.20 11.38 9.14
CA MET A 208 12.40 11.29 7.67
C MET A 208 13.87 11.16 7.23
N GLY A 209 14.82 11.56 8.06
CA GLY A 209 16.26 11.39 7.81
C GLY A 209 16.77 9.98 8.08
N ASP A 210 15.98 9.14 8.76
CA ASP A 210 16.36 7.79 9.14
C ASP A 210 16.03 6.79 8.04
N ILE A 211 16.94 5.84 7.81
CA ILE A 211 16.73 4.74 6.86
C ILE A 211 15.52 3.88 7.29
N LEU A 212 15.35 3.68 8.60
CA LEU A 212 14.25 2.90 9.15
C LEU A 212 12.88 3.51 8.78
N PHE A 213 12.77 4.83 8.70
CA PHE A 213 11.50 5.50 8.39
C PHE A 213 10.96 5.08 7.01
N TRP A 214 11.77 5.17 5.96
CA TRP A 214 11.32 4.85 4.60
C TRP A 214 11.24 3.34 4.33
N SER A 215 12.13 2.55 4.94
CA SER A 215 12.12 1.10 4.79
C SER A 215 10.95 0.45 5.55
N ALA A 216 10.59 0.97 6.73
CA ALA A 216 9.39 0.54 7.46
C ALA A 216 8.12 0.88 6.69
N LEU A 217 8.02 2.08 6.10
CA LEU A 217 6.89 2.47 5.24
C LEU A 217 6.71 1.51 4.05
N ALA A 218 7.78 1.18 3.32
CA ALA A 218 7.69 0.25 2.20
C ALA A 218 7.31 -1.18 2.64
N PHE A 219 7.85 -1.62 3.78
CA PHE A 219 7.52 -2.92 4.37
C PHE A 219 6.08 -3.00 4.85
N SER A 220 5.61 -1.99 5.58
CA SER A 220 4.28 -1.92 6.17
C SER A 220 3.20 -1.83 5.09
N LEU A 221 3.44 -1.04 4.03
CA LEU A 221 2.60 -1.04 2.83
C LEU A 221 2.47 -2.45 2.25
N SER A 222 3.58 -3.17 2.10
CA SER A 222 3.56 -4.54 1.58
C SER A 222 2.77 -5.50 2.49
N VAL A 223 2.82 -5.31 3.82
CA VAL A 223 1.94 -6.03 4.76
C VAL A 223 0.48 -5.68 4.52
N GLY A 224 0.14 -4.39 4.39
CA GLY A 224 -1.20 -3.92 4.07
C GLY A 224 -1.75 -4.56 2.79
N PHE A 225 -0.95 -4.65 1.73
CA PHE A 225 -1.32 -5.35 0.50
C PHE A 225 -1.72 -6.81 0.74
N VAL A 226 -0.88 -7.57 1.46
CA VAL A 226 -1.10 -8.99 1.73
C VAL A 226 -2.38 -9.22 2.52
N VAL A 227 -2.68 -8.35 3.49
CA VAL A 227 -3.88 -8.46 4.33
C VAL A 227 -5.14 -8.00 3.58
N ALA A 228 -5.04 -6.98 2.72
CA ALA A 228 -6.16 -6.48 1.93
C ALA A 228 -6.53 -7.36 0.72
N TRP A 229 -5.60 -8.20 0.26
CA TRP A 229 -5.83 -9.13 -0.85
C TRP A 229 -6.99 -10.11 -0.62
N PRO A 230 -7.05 -10.90 0.47
CA PRO A 230 -8.19 -11.79 0.73
C PRO A 230 -9.51 -11.03 0.89
N VAL A 231 -9.48 -9.80 1.43
CA VAL A 231 -10.67 -8.94 1.52
C VAL A 231 -11.17 -8.58 0.12
N ASN A 232 -10.29 -8.16 -0.78
CA ASN A 232 -10.65 -7.90 -2.18
C ASN A 232 -11.19 -9.16 -2.88
N VAL A 233 -10.60 -10.32 -2.64
CA VAL A 233 -11.08 -11.60 -3.17
C VAL A 233 -12.50 -11.87 -2.70
N ALA A 234 -12.79 -11.69 -1.42
CA ALA A 234 -14.12 -11.87 -0.86
C ALA A 234 -15.13 -10.89 -1.47
N LEU A 235 -14.77 -9.60 -1.59
CA LEU A 235 -15.66 -8.58 -2.19
C LEU A 235 -15.99 -8.91 -3.65
N VAL A 236 -15.03 -9.42 -4.42
CA VAL A 236 -15.26 -9.88 -5.79
C VAL A 236 -16.10 -11.16 -5.82
N TYR A 237 -15.88 -12.07 -4.89
CA TYR A 237 -16.64 -13.31 -4.79
C TYR A 237 -18.12 -13.08 -4.49
N PHE A 238 -18.42 -12.15 -3.58
CA PHE A 238 -19.79 -11.82 -3.17
C PHE A 238 -20.48 -10.83 -4.13
N GLY A 239 -19.83 -10.40 -5.22
CA GLY A 239 -20.41 -9.47 -6.18
C GLY A 239 -20.57 -8.03 -5.67
N VAL A 240 -19.93 -7.69 -4.54
CA VAL A 240 -19.86 -6.31 -4.04
C VAL A 240 -18.92 -5.47 -4.91
N LYS A 241 -17.97 -6.14 -5.59
CA LYS A 241 -16.97 -5.54 -6.45
C LYS A 241 -16.87 -6.31 -7.76
N GLU A 242 -17.00 -5.64 -8.89
CA GLU A 242 -16.84 -6.27 -10.21
C GLU A 242 -15.42 -6.78 -10.44
N GLY A 243 -14.41 -6.16 -9.81
CA GLY A 243 -13.01 -6.55 -9.95
C GLY A 243 -12.44 -6.26 -11.35
N MET A 244 -11.11 -6.27 -11.45
CA MET A 244 -10.45 -5.80 -12.67
C MET A 244 -10.57 -6.76 -13.84
N SER A 245 -10.75 -6.17 -15.03
CA SER A 245 -10.87 -6.86 -16.31
C SER A 245 -9.70 -7.81 -16.60
N ASN A 246 -9.97 -8.82 -17.42
CA ASN A 246 -8.99 -9.82 -17.81
C ASN A 246 -8.01 -9.24 -18.86
N PRO A 247 -6.72 -9.03 -18.53
CA PRO A 247 -5.76 -8.45 -19.46
C PRO A 247 -5.52 -9.33 -20.70
N ALA A 248 -5.74 -10.65 -20.63
CA ALA A 248 -5.59 -11.52 -21.80
C ALA A 248 -6.55 -11.16 -22.95
N LYS A 249 -7.72 -10.58 -22.63
CA LYS A 249 -8.68 -10.12 -23.65
C LYS A 249 -8.22 -8.85 -24.38
N MET A 250 -7.28 -8.09 -23.81
CA MET A 250 -6.74 -6.87 -24.43
C MET A 250 -5.69 -7.22 -25.50
N GLY A 251 -4.91 -8.28 -25.29
CA GLY A 251 -3.89 -8.73 -26.24
C GLY A 251 -4.50 -9.27 -27.55
N SER A 252 -5.61 -10.01 -27.46
CA SER A 252 -6.27 -10.61 -28.63
C SER A 252 -6.93 -9.59 -29.55
N GLN A 253 -7.49 -8.50 -29.00
CA GLN A 253 -8.08 -7.41 -29.79
C GLN A 253 -7.01 -6.65 -30.60
N SER A 254 -5.80 -6.50 -30.08
CA SER A 254 -4.70 -5.83 -30.79
C SER A 254 -4.15 -6.65 -31.96
N THR A 255 -4.29 -7.98 -31.93
CA THR A 255 -3.85 -8.87 -33.03
C THR A 255 -4.90 -9.08 -34.12
N ALA A 256 -6.18 -8.81 -33.84
CA ALA A 256 -7.28 -9.02 -34.79
C ALA A 256 -7.58 -7.80 -35.69
N GLY A 257 -6.97 -6.65 -35.41
CA GLY A 257 -7.17 -5.39 -36.14
C GLY A 257 -5.94 -4.90 -36.91
N GLY A 258 -4.97 -5.77 -37.18
CA GLY A 258 -3.75 -5.48 -37.95
C GLY A 258 -3.76 -6.16 -39.30
#